data_AF-A0A7S4D7Q3-F1
#
_entry.id   AF-A0A7S4D7Q3-F1
#
_cell.length_a   1.000
_cell.length_b   1.000
_cell.length_c   1.000
_cell.angle_alpha   90.00
_cell.angle_beta   90.00
_cell.angle_gamma   90.00
#
_symmetry.space_group_name_H-M   'P 1'
#
loop_
_entity.id
_entity.type
_entity.pdbx_description
1 polymer ?
#
loop_
_entity_poly.entity_id
_entity_poly.type
_entity_poly.pdbx_seq_one_letter_code
_entity_poly.pdbx_strand_id
1 'polypeptide(L)'
;MTSKERQTLQALDNITEEFGRDTFEALGTFLNKLDPFYREKNNAGAPVDAMRERLKNLQEFIKYDLALHMEEESTCLNHCLKHACGSDQSAERLGKFPKGCPPKCDHEHTTVCEECEEMNFFFNELTEMVKQIPNRKLSMRNKLKYIQHLEFLKHKLEFYVTHVIRSFIEDGQKDKMVEELVAGKAVLILDFKMKVMK
;
A
#
# COMPACT_ATOMS: atom_id res chain seq x y z
N MET A 1 -18.60 -10.19 15.98
CA MET A 1 -18.95 -8.98 15.21
C MET A 1 -19.72 -9.35 13.97
N THR A 2 -20.81 -8.66 13.71
CA THR A 2 -21.62 -8.79 12.50
C THR A 2 -20.99 -8.05 11.32
N SER A 3 -21.33 -8.44 10.09
CA SER A 3 -20.83 -7.80 8.85
C SER A 3 -21.14 -6.28 8.78
N LYS A 4 -22.26 -5.85 9.35
CA LYS A 4 -22.68 -4.44 9.43
C LYS A 4 -21.80 -3.60 10.38
N GLU A 5 -21.38 -4.18 11.50
CA GLU A 5 -20.48 -3.52 12.46
C GLU A 5 -19.09 -3.31 11.84
N ARG A 6 -18.61 -4.27 11.04
CA ARG A 6 -17.35 -4.13 10.28
C ARG A 6 -17.42 -3.02 9.23
N GLN A 7 -18.52 -2.90 8.49
CA GLN A 7 -18.71 -1.81 7.52
C GLN A 7 -18.76 -0.42 8.17
N THR A 8 -19.36 -0.31 9.35
CA THR A 8 -19.48 0.97 10.06
C THR A 8 -18.12 1.44 10.61
N LEU A 9 -17.25 0.51 11.00
CA LEU A 9 -15.88 0.80 11.45
C LEU A 9 -14.94 1.13 10.28
N GLN A 10 -15.11 0.50 9.12
CA GLN A 10 -14.35 0.83 7.90
C GLN A 10 -14.61 2.26 7.41
N ALA A 11 -15.79 2.83 7.68
CA ALA A 11 -16.12 4.22 7.37
C ALA A 11 -15.44 5.25 8.29
N LEU A 12 -14.71 4.82 9.33
CA LEU A 12 -13.98 5.68 10.26
C LEU A 12 -12.46 5.69 10.01
N ASP A 13 -11.97 4.81 9.14
CA ASP A 13 -10.56 4.75 8.80
C ASP A 13 -10.25 5.70 7.64
N ASN A 14 -9.89 6.93 8.01
CA ASN A 14 -9.49 7.97 7.05
C ASN A 14 -8.31 7.53 6.18
N ILE A 15 -7.44 6.63 6.67
CA ILE A 15 -6.29 6.16 5.89
C ILE A 15 -6.77 5.22 4.78
N THR A 16 -7.65 4.28 5.10
CA THR A 16 -8.25 3.39 4.09
C THR A 16 -9.09 4.16 3.07
N GLU A 17 -9.76 5.25 3.47
CA GLU A 17 -10.46 6.15 2.55
C GLU A 17 -9.46 6.90 1.65
N GLU A 18 -8.61 7.76 2.23
CA GLU A 18 -7.79 8.73 1.50
C GLU A 18 -6.63 8.08 0.70
N PHE A 19 -5.99 7.07 1.29
CA PHE A 19 -4.79 6.45 0.72
C PHE A 19 -5.08 5.13 0.03
N GLY A 20 -6.15 4.43 0.43
CA GLY A 20 -6.66 3.25 -0.24
C GLY A 20 -7.62 3.61 -1.38
N ARG A 21 -8.90 3.81 -1.03
CA ARG A 21 -10.00 3.95 -2.01
C ARG A 21 -9.78 5.08 -3.00
N ASP A 22 -9.53 6.29 -2.51
CA ASP A 22 -9.36 7.47 -3.36
C ASP A 22 -8.16 7.33 -4.31
N THR A 23 -7.08 6.68 -3.86
CA THR A 23 -5.91 6.40 -4.69
C THR A 23 -6.24 5.42 -5.81
N PHE A 24 -6.98 4.34 -5.52
CA PHE A 24 -7.43 3.39 -6.55
C PHE A 24 -8.38 4.05 -7.55
N GLU A 25 -9.31 4.89 -7.09
CA GLU A 25 -10.20 5.66 -7.97
C GLU A 25 -9.42 6.66 -8.84
N ALA A 26 -8.43 7.33 -8.26
CA ALA A 26 -7.56 8.26 -8.98
C ALA A 26 -6.73 7.53 -10.05
N LEU A 27 -6.21 6.32 -9.76
CA LEU A 27 -5.52 5.47 -10.73
C LEU A 27 -6.47 5.00 -11.85
N GLY A 28 -7.70 4.61 -11.53
CA GLY A 28 -8.72 4.28 -12.53
C GLY A 28 -9.06 5.47 -13.43
N THR A 29 -9.18 6.67 -12.84
CA THR A 29 -9.36 7.92 -13.58
C THR A 29 -8.14 8.25 -14.44
N PHE A 30 -6.93 7.97 -13.97
CA PHE A 30 -5.71 8.14 -14.74
C PHE A 30 -5.67 7.21 -15.95
N LEU A 31 -6.04 5.94 -15.79
CA LEU A 31 -6.18 4.99 -16.90
C LEU A 31 -7.20 5.48 -17.93
N ASN A 32 -8.33 6.04 -17.51
CA ASN A 32 -9.32 6.66 -18.41
C ASN A 32 -8.74 7.84 -19.20
N LYS A 33 -7.79 8.60 -18.63
CA LYS A 33 -7.07 9.67 -19.35
C LYS A 33 -6.04 9.12 -20.34
N LEU A 34 -5.47 7.94 -20.09
CA LEU A 34 -4.55 7.29 -21.03
C LEU A 34 -5.26 6.64 -22.22
N ASP A 35 -6.48 6.15 -21.98
CA ASP A 35 -7.32 5.42 -22.91
C ASP A 35 -7.37 5.99 -24.35
N PRO A 36 -7.59 7.31 -24.57
CA PRO A 36 -7.65 7.87 -25.93
C PRO A 36 -6.33 7.79 -26.71
N PHE A 37 -5.18 7.74 -26.03
CA PHE A 37 -3.88 7.67 -26.70
C PHE A 37 -3.61 6.29 -27.33
N TYR A 38 -4.28 5.24 -26.81
CA TYR A 38 -4.04 3.84 -27.13
C TYR A 38 -5.13 3.19 -28.00
N ARG A 39 -6.30 3.83 -28.16
CA ARG A 39 -7.43 3.27 -28.95
C ARG A 39 -7.27 3.35 -30.48
N GLU A 40 -6.27 4.05 -31.02
CA GLU A 40 -6.23 4.40 -32.45
C GLU A 40 -5.61 3.36 -33.43
N LYS A 41 -5.10 2.21 -32.97
CA LYS A 41 -4.53 1.20 -33.90
C LYS A 41 -4.86 -0.23 -33.46
N ASN A 42 -5.74 -0.93 -34.18
CA ASN A 42 -5.91 -2.40 -34.28
C ASN A 42 -5.46 -3.29 -33.08
N ASN A 43 -5.66 -2.79 -31.86
CA ASN A 43 -5.52 -3.36 -30.51
C ASN A 43 -6.22 -2.37 -29.58
N ALA A 44 -7.50 -2.11 -29.88
CA ALA A 44 -8.33 -1.08 -29.27
C ALA A 44 -8.34 -1.22 -27.74
N GLY A 45 -7.66 -0.32 -27.02
CA GLY A 45 -7.71 -0.25 -25.55
C GLY A 45 -6.98 -1.38 -24.80
N ALA A 46 -6.58 -2.46 -25.46
CA ALA A 46 -6.09 -3.68 -24.80
C ALA A 46 -4.99 -3.46 -23.73
N PRO A 47 -3.97 -2.60 -23.94
CA PRO A 47 -2.99 -2.31 -22.89
C PRO A 47 -3.61 -1.59 -21.69
N VAL A 48 -4.51 -0.64 -21.91
CA VAL A 48 -5.17 0.10 -20.83
C VAL A 48 -6.18 -0.79 -20.10
N ASP A 49 -6.88 -1.66 -20.82
CA ASP A 49 -7.82 -2.63 -20.25
C ASP A 49 -7.10 -3.68 -19.39
N ALA A 50 -5.95 -4.18 -19.84
CA ALA A 50 -5.08 -5.06 -19.03
C ALA A 50 -4.61 -4.37 -17.75
N MET A 51 -4.25 -3.07 -17.83
CA MET A 51 -3.91 -2.30 -16.63
C MET A 51 -5.11 -2.08 -15.70
N ARG A 52 -6.33 -1.95 -16.21
CA ARG A 52 -7.53 -1.87 -15.35
C ARG A 52 -7.76 -3.17 -14.59
N GLU A 53 -7.56 -4.31 -15.24
CA GLU A 53 -7.66 -5.63 -14.61
C GLU A 53 -6.59 -5.78 -13.52
N ARG A 54 -5.33 -5.44 -13.83
CA ARG A 54 -4.24 -5.45 -12.85
C ARG A 54 -4.49 -4.52 -11.66
N LEU A 55 -5.05 -3.32 -11.91
CA LEU A 55 -5.42 -2.39 -10.84
C LEU A 55 -6.46 -3.01 -9.89
N LYS A 56 -7.44 -3.72 -10.44
CA LYS A 56 -8.46 -4.42 -9.65
C LYS A 56 -7.83 -5.56 -8.84
N ASN A 57 -6.99 -6.38 -9.46
CA ASN A 57 -6.32 -7.50 -8.79
C ASN A 57 -5.38 -7.00 -7.69
N LEU A 58 -4.64 -5.91 -7.95
CA LEU A 58 -3.79 -5.27 -6.95
C LEU A 58 -4.60 -4.73 -5.76
N GLN A 59 -5.78 -4.17 -6.03
CA GLN A 59 -6.70 -3.72 -4.97
C GLN A 59 -7.20 -4.88 -4.11
N GLU A 60 -7.59 -5.99 -4.73
CA GLU A 60 -8.04 -7.19 -4.03
C GLU A 60 -6.90 -7.80 -3.22
N PHE A 61 -5.71 -7.97 -3.83
CA PHE A 61 -4.52 -8.50 -3.18
C PHE A 61 -4.13 -7.71 -1.93
N ILE A 62 -3.96 -6.39 -2.04
CA ILE A 62 -3.56 -5.54 -0.90
C ILE A 62 -4.58 -5.65 0.24
N LYS A 63 -5.86 -5.76 -0.08
CA LYS A 63 -6.94 -5.75 0.91
C LYS A 63 -7.15 -7.10 1.61
N TYR A 64 -6.93 -8.21 0.90
CA TYR A 64 -7.36 -9.53 1.37
C TYR A 64 -6.23 -10.52 1.53
N ASP A 65 -5.19 -10.45 0.70
CA ASP A 65 -4.20 -11.52 0.57
C ASP A 65 -2.81 -11.11 1.07
N LEU A 66 -2.49 -9.82 1.05
CA LEU A 66 -1.18 -9.31 1.51
C LEU A 66 -0.81 -9.81 2.92
N ALA A 67 -1.78 -9.84 3.84
CA ALA A 67 -1.53 -10.31 5.21
C ALA A 67 -1.15 -11.79 5.28
N LEU A 68 -1.61 -12.61 4.32
CA LEU A 68 -1.29 -14.04 4.24
C LEU A 68 0.16 -14.29 3.80
N HIS A 69 0.78 -13.30 3.16
CA HIS A 69 2.16 -13.36 2.71
C HIS A 69 3.15 -12.94 3.80
N MET A 70 2.66 -12.34 4.89
CA MET A 70 3.52 -11.81 5.94
C MET A 70 3.99 -12.90 6.90
N GLU A 71 5.29 -12.94 7.14
CA GLU A 71 5.97 -13.86 8.05
C GLU A 71 6.82 -13.07 9.04
N GLU A 72 7.05 -13.61 10.25
CA GLU A 72 7.88 -12.94 11.26
C GLU A 72 9.29 -12.63 10.71
N GLU A 73 9.88 -13.63 10.05
CA GLU A 73 11.14 -13.53 9.30
C GLU A 73 10.95 -14.20 7.95
N SER A 74 11.45 -13.59 6.88
CA SER A 74 11.33 -14.13 5.54
C SER A 74 12.54 -13.77 4.68
N THR A 75 12.93 -14.68 3.78
CA THR A 75 13.93 -14.33 2.75
C THR A 75 13.36 -13.42 1.67
N CYS A 76 12.05 -13.19 1.65
CA CYS A 76 11.43 -12.18 0.80
C CYS A 76 11.25 -10.88 1.58
N LEU A 77 11.81 -9.78 1.06
CA LEU A 77 11.76 -8.47 1.72
C LEU A 77 10.32 -8.01 2.01
N ASN A 78 9.42 -8.22 1.05
CA ASN A 78 8.03 -7.79 1.14
C ASN A 78 7.17 -8.69 2.05
N HIS A 79 7.70 -9.83 2.52
CA HIS A 79 7.02 -10.75 3.44
C HIS A 79 7.52 -10.59 4.88
N CYS A 80 8.73 -10.04 5.07
CA CYS A 80 9.39 -10.00 6.36
C CYS A 80 8.82 -8.91 7.27
N LEU A 81 8.04 -9.29 8.28
CA LEU A 81 7.48 -8.38 9.29
C LEU A 81 8.57 -7.70 10.12
N LYS A 82 9.63 -8.44 10.49
CA LYS A 82 10.80 -7.86 11.17
C LYS A 82 11.41 -6.74 10.34
N HIS A 83 11.45 -6.87 9.01
CA HIS A 83 11.88 -5.81 8.11
C HIS A 83 10.85 -4.68 8.01
N ALA A 84 9.58 -5.02 7.77
CA ALA A 84 8.53 -4.02 7.62
C ALA A 84 8.32 -3.17 8.89
N CYS A 85 8.65 -3.72 10.07
CA CYS A 85 8.34 -3.12 11.37
C CYS A 85 9.54 -2.84 12.28
N GLY A 86 10.76 -3.18 11.88
CA GLY A 86 11.92 -2.78 12.68
C GLY A 86 12.19 -1.27 12.56
N SER A 87 12.40 -0.53 13.65
CA SER A 87 12.31 -0.90 15.06
C SER A 87 11.52 0.16 15.83
N ASP A 88 10.63 -0.29 16.71
CA ASP A 88 10.36 0.41 17.95
C ASP A 88 11.69 0.62 18.67
N GLN A 89 12.06 1.88 18.87
CA GLN A 89 12.91 2.21 19.98
C GLN A 89 11.90 2.51 21.11
N SER A 90 11.91 1.75 22.23
CA SER A 90 11.92 2.51 23.50
C SER A 90 13.01 3.52 23.25
N ALA A 91 12.66 4.79 23.04
CA ALA A 91 13.43 5.68 22.20
C ALA A 91 14.95 5.53 22.46
N GLU A 92 15.81 5.82 21.51
CA GLU A 92 16.69 6.95 21.75
C GLU A 92 16.11 7.84 22.87
N ARG A 93 16.29 7.50 24.17
CA ARG A 93 15.41 7.98 25.28
C ARG A 93 15.55 9.49 25.51
N LEU A 94 16.16 10.20 24.56
CA LEU A 94 17.40 10.96 24.69
C LEU A 94 17.71 11.81 23.43
N GLY A 95 16.82 11.94 22.44
CA GLY A 95 16.88 13.00 21.41
C GLY A 95 18.15 13.05 20.54
N LYS A 96 18.42 11.97 19.79
CA LYS A 96 19.43 11.87 18.72
C LYS A 96 19.03 10.92 17.58
N PHE A 97 18.12 11.31 16.69
CA PHE A 97 17.93 10.60 15.42
C PHE A 97 18.93 11.15 14.39
N PRO A 98 19.93 10.37 13.92
CA PRO A 98 20.43 10.50 12.56
C PRO A 98 19.57 9.68 11.59
N LYS A 99 19.47 10.13 10.34
CA LYS A 99 18.69 9.50 9.25
C LYS A 99 19.04 8.01 9.08
N GLY A 100 18.02 7.14 9.05
CA GLY A 100 18.09 5.78 8.52
C GLY A 100 18.47 4.67 9.50
N CYS A 101 17.72 4.47 10.58
CA CYS A 101 17.81 3.24 11.39
C CYS A 101 16.99 2.12 10.75
N PRO A 102 17.59 1.12 10.08
CA PRO A 102 16.83 0.00 9.55
C PRO A 102 16.63 -1.04 10.67
N PRO A 103 15.57 -1.87 10.57
CA PRO A 103 15.54 -3.16 11.22
C PRO A 103 16.84 -3.91 10.94
N LYS A 104 17.55 -4.38 11.96
CA LYS A 104 18.54 -5.44 11.73
C LYS A 104 17.80 -6.76 11.67
N CYS A 105 17.32 -7.11 10.48
CA CYS A 105 17.15 -8.53 10.14
C CYS A 105 18.54 -9.19 10.26
N ASP A 106 18.58 -10.36 10.88
CA ASP A 106 19.73 -11.25 10.99
C ASP A 106 19.77 -12.30 9.87
N HIS A 107 18.84 -12.19 8.92
CA HIS A 107 18.76 -12.98 7.69
C HIS A 107 18.88 -12.09 6.45
N GLU A 108 19.16 -12.71 5.30
CA GLU A 108 19.24 -12.04 4.00
C GLU A 108 17.91 -12.11 3.25
N HIS A 109 17.57 -11.03 2.56
CA HIS A 109 16.41 -10.99 1.67
C HIS A 109 16.86 -11.29 0.23
N THR A 110 16.82 -12.57 -0.15
CA THR A 110 17.33 -13.07 -1.44
C THR A 110 16.23 -13.44 -2.43
N THR A 111 14.97 -13.47 -1.99
CA THR A 111 13.84 -13.88 -2.83
C THR A 111 12.90 -12.71 -3.10
N VAL A 112 12.18 -12.82 -4.23
CA VAL A 112 11.19 -11.84 -4.68
C VAL A 112 9.87 -12.56 -4.86
N CYS A 113 8.79 -11.98 -4.33
CA CYS A 113 7.43 -12.42 -4.58
C CYS A 113 6.84 -11.52 -5.67
N GLU A 114 6.39 -12.13 -6.77
CA GLU A 114 5.81 -11.41 -7.91
C GLU A 114 4.53 -10.65 -7.53
N GLU A 115 3.67 -11.27 -6.71
CA GLU A 115 2.42 -10.65 -6.25
C GLU A 115 2.68 -9.43 -5.36
N CYS A 116 3.65 -9.52 -4.46
CA CYS A 116 4.04 -8.38 -3.62
C CYS A 116 4.78 -7.28 -4.41
N GLU A 117 5.46 -7.63 -5.50
CA GLU A 117 6.11 -6.66 -6.40
C GLU A 117 5.17 -6.07 -7.46
N GLU A 118 3.96 -6.62 -7.62
CA GLU A 118 3.03 -6.22 -8.66
C GLU A 118 2.72 -4.71 -8.61
N MET A 119 2.68 -4.10 -7.42
CA MET A 119 2.54 -2.65 -7.29
C MET A 119 3.67 -1.90 -8.02
N ASN A 120 4.93 -2.29 -7.83
CA ASN A 120 6.06 -1.64 -8.48
C ASN A 120 6.03 -1.89 -9.99
N PHE A 121 5.73 -3.11 -10.42
CA PHE A 121 5.59 -3.43 -11.84
C PHE A 121 4.48 -2.60 -12.50
N PHE A 122 3.32 -2.48 -11.84
CA PHE A 122 2.19 -1.68 -12.30
C PHE A 122 2.57 -0.21 -12.51
N PHE A 123 3.21 0.44 -11.52
CA PHE A 123 3.60 1.85 -11.64
C PHE A 123 4.72 2.07 -12.66
N ASN A 124 5.67 1.14 -12.77
CA ASN A 124 6.72 1.19 -13.78
C ASN A 124 6.11 1.12 -15.19
N GLU A 125 5.17 0.20 -15.41
CA GLU A 125 4.50 0.05 -16.71
C GLU A 125 3.63 1.27 -17.05
N LEU A 126 2.86 1.83 -16.11
CA LEU A 126 2.13 3.08 -16.34
C LEU A 126 3.06 4.22 -16.74
N THR A 127 4.22 4.31 -16.09
CA THR A 127 5.23 5.33 -16.39
C THR A 127 5.78 5.15 -17.79
N GLU A 128 6.08 3.91 -18.20
CA GLU A 128 6.52 3.61 -19.56
C GLU A 128 5.42 3.88 -20.61
N MET A 129 4.17 3.54 -20.31
CA MET A 129 3.04 3.90 -21.17
C MET A 129 2.96 5.43 -21.38
N VAL A 130 3.16 6.25 -20.35
CA VAL A 130 3.18 7.71 -20.54
C VAL A 130 4.34 8.15 -21.44
N LYS A 131 5.54 7.56 -21.26
CA LYS A 131 6.73 7.90 -22.05
C LYS A 131 6.56 7.56 -23.53
N GLN A 132 5.94 6.42 -23.84
CA GLN A 132 5.73 5.92 -25.20
C GLN A 132 4.72 6.73 -26.03
N ILE A 133 3.84 7.52 -25.40
CA ILE A 133 2.89 8.37 -26.14
C ILE A 133 3.67 9.35 -27.03
N PRO A 134 3.41 9.44 -28.34
CA PRO A 134 4.16 10.36 -29.21
C PRO A 134 4.03 11.83 -28.76
N ASN A 135 5.12 12.61 -28.83
CA ASN A 135 5.13 14.03 -28.41
C ASN A 135 4.09 14.90 -29.15
N ARG A 136 3.69 14.49 -30.35
CA ARG A 136 2.59 15.13 -31.12
C ARG A 136 1.21 14.97 -30.50
N LYS A 137 1.00 13.91 -29.69
CA LYS A 137 -0.26 13.62 -28.98
C LYS A 137 -0.22 14.13 -27.55
N LEU A 138 0.92 14.00 -26.87
CA LEU A 138 1.12 14.47 -25.50
C LEU A 138 2.49 15.14 -25.38
N SER A 139 2.48 16.44 -25.11
CA SER A 139 3.72 17.23 -24.99
C SER A 139 4.62 16.71 -23.86
N MET A 140 5.93 16.93 -23.98
CA MET A 140 6.89 16.50 -22.96
C MET A 140 6.58 17.07 -21.57
N ARG A 141 6.11 18.34 -21.51
CA ARG A 141 5.69 18.98 -20.26
C ARG A 141 4.50 18.26 -19.61
N ASN A 142 3.53 17.81 -20.41
CA ASN A 142 2.38 17.08 -19.87
C ASN A 142 2.73 15.65 -19.47
N LYS A 143 3.64 14.98 -20.20
CA LYS A 143 4.20 13.69 -19.76
C LYS A 143 4.86 13.79 -18.40
N LEU A 144 5.70 14.82 -18.18
CA LEU A 144 6.36 15.02 -16.89
C LEU A 144 5.34 15.19 -15.76
N LYS A 145 4.27 15.97 -15.98
CA LYS A 145 3.17 16.11 -15.01
C LYS A 145 2.47 14.78 -14.73
N TYR A 146 2.28 13.94 -15.75
CA TYR A 146 1.66 12.63 -15.57
C TYR A 146 2.55 11.70 -14.75
N ILE A 147 3.85 11.69 -15.01
CA ILE A 147 4.83 10.88 -14.26
C ILE A 147 4.90 11.35 -12.80
N GLN A 148 4.99 12.65 -12.55
CA GLN A 148 4.95 13.20 -11.18
C GLN A 148 3.65 12.86 -10.43
N HIS A 149 2.52 12.84 -11.15
CA HIS A 149 1.26 12.43 -10.56
C HIS A 149 1.23 10.92 -10.24
N LEU A 150 1.82 10.08 -11.09
CA LEU A 150 1.99 8.65 -10.80
C LEU A 150 2.89 8.41 -9.59
N GLU A 151 4.02 9.12 -9.47
CA GLU A 151 4.90 9.06 -8.29
C GLU A 151 4.14 9.44 -7.01
N PHE A 152 3.33 10.50 -7.07
CA PHE A 152 2.47 10.89 -5.94
C PHE A 152 1.46 9.80 -5.55
N LEU A 153 0.77 9.20 -6.53
CA LEU A 153 -0.18 8.11 -6.26
C LEU A 153 0.52 6.86 -5.74
N LYS A 154 1.74 6.57 -6.21
CA LYS A 154 2.55 5.46 -5.70
C LYS A 154 2.84 5.65 -4.21
N HIS A 155 3.31 6.83 -3.81
CA HIS A 155 3.58 7.12 -2.40
C HIS A 155 2.33 7.03 -1.52
N LYS A 156 1.17 7.45 -2.03
CA LYS A 156 -0.10 7.25 -1.32
C LYS A 156 -0.40 5.76 -1.13
N LEU A 157 -0.21 4.95 -2.15
CA LEU A 157 -0.47 3.51 -2.07
C LEU A 157 0.55 2.79 -1.17
N GLU A 158 1.83 3.17 -1.20
CA GLU A 158 2.86 2.67 -0.25
C GLU A 158 2.47 2.97 1.21
N PHE A 159 1.92 4.16 1.47
CA PHE A 159 1.41 4.52 2.79
C PHE A 159 0.21 3.66 3.19
N TYR A 160 -0.71 3.39 2.26
CA TYR A 160 -1.84 2.48 2.49
C TYR A 160 -1.38 1.05 2.78
N VAL A 161 -0.44 0.51 2.00
CA VAL A 161 0.15 -0.82 2.24
C VAL A 161 0.78 -0.90 3.63
N THR A 162 1.52 0.13 4.03
CA THR A 162 2.10 0.21 5.39
C THR A 162 1.03 0.18 6.48
N HIS A 163 -0.09 0.87 6.25
CA HIS A 163 -1.23 0.88 7.17
C HIS A 163 -1.91 -0.49 7.27
N VAL A 164 -2.08 -1.19 6.15
CA VAL A 164 -2.63 -2.56 6.14
C VAL A 164 -1.73 -3.52 6.93
N ILE A 165 -0.42 -3.49 6.68
CA ILE A 165 0.56 -4.31 7.40
C ILE A 165 0.50 -4.02 8.90
N ARG A 166 0.47 -2.75 9.31
CA ARG A 166 0.37 -2.37 10.72
C ARG A 166 -0.91 -2.88 11.37
N SER A 167 -2.05 -2.73 10.69
CA SER A 167 -3.35 -3.16 11.21
C SER A 167 -3.36 -4.66 11.50
N PHE A 168 -2.79 -5.48 10.61
CA PHE A 168 -2.64 -6.91 10.82
C PHE A 168 -1.78 -7.25 12.05
N ILE A 169 -0.66 -6.55 12.23
CA ILE A 169 0.25 -6.80 13.36
C ILE A 169 -0.40 -6.41 14.68
N GLU A 170 -1.04 -5.24 14.73
CA GLU A 170 -1.75 -4.77 15.92
C GLU A 170 -2.85 -5.75 16.33
N ASP A 171 -3.58 -6.30 15.37
CA ASP A 171 -4.60 -7.31 15.64
C ASP A 171 -3.98 -8.61 16.18
N GLY A 172 -2.89 -9.11 15.59
CA GLY A 172 -2.17 -10.27 16.12
C GLY A 172 -1.58 -10.05 17.53
N GLN A 173 -1.14 -8.83 17.85
CA GLN A 173 -0.69 -8.47 19.19
C GLN A 173 -1.84 -8.43 20.21
N LYS A 174 -3.00 -7.89 19.82
CA LYS A 174 -4.21 -7.89 20.67
C LYS A 174 -4.62 -9.32 21.00
N ASP A 175 -4.66 -10.20 20.01
CA ASP A 175 -5.05 -11.60 20.22
C ASP A 175 -4.11 -12.30 21.21
N LYS A 176 -2.78 -12.17 21.03
CA LYS A 176 -1.79 -12.69 21.99
C LYS A 176 -1.99 -12.13 23.41
N MET A 177 -2.22 -10.83 23.56
CA MET A 177 -2.44 -10.22 24.87
C MET A 177 -3.70 -10.72 25.55
N VAL A 178 -4.75 -11.01 24.78
CA VAL A 178 -6.00 -11.59 25.31
C VAL A 178 -5.79 -13.04 25.74
N GLU A 179 -5.03 -13.83 24.97
CA GLU A 179 -4.70 -15.22 25.31
C GLU A 179 -3.84 -15.33 26.58
N GLU A 180 -2.91 -14.40 26.80
CA GLU A 180 -2.03 -14.37 27.97
C GLU A 180 -2.66 -13.70 29.22
N LEU A 181 -3.92 -13.28 29.13
CA LEU A 181 -4.58 -12.53 30.20
C LEU A 181 -4.88 -13.44 31.40
N VAL A 182 -4.30 -13.08 32.56
CA VAL A 182 -4.51 -13.79 33.84
C VAL A 182 -5.40 -12.99 34.79
N ALA A 183 -6.03 -13.70 35.74
CA ALA A 183 -6.88 -13.09 36.76
C ALA A 183 -6.13 -11.97 37.51
N GLY A 184 -6.80 -10.83 37.69
CA GLY A 184 -6.22 -9.65 38.34
C GLY A 184 -5.42 -8.72 37.42
N LYS A 185 -5.31 -9.03 36.12
CA LYS A 185 -4.75 -8.13 35.10
C LYS A 185 -5.85 -7.64 34.14
N ALA A 186 -5.56 -6.54 33.44
CA ALA A 186 -6.40 -5.99 32.38
C ALA A 186 -5.53 -5.63 31.17
N VAL A 187 -6.05 -5.84 29.97
CA VAL A 187 -5.44 -5.34 28.72
C VAL A 187 -6.00 -3.94 28.45
N LEU A 188 -5.11 -2.96 28.26
CA LEU A 188 -5.48 -1.62 27.86
C LEU A 188 -5.15 -1.44 26.37
N ILE A 189 -6.20 -1.35 25.55
CA ILE A 189 -6.08 -1.01 24.13
C ILE A 189 -6.35 0.50 24.01
N LEU A 190 -5.34 1.26 23.60
CA LEU A 190 -5.46 2.71 23.38
C LEU A 190 -5.65 2.97 21.90
N ASP A 191 -6.89 3.25 21.50
CA ASP A 191 -7.21 3.76 20.17
C ASP A 191 -7.26 5.30 20.22
N PHE A 192 -6.30 5.95 19.56
CA PHE A 192 -6.32 7.40 19.42
C PHE A 192 -7.27 7.78 18.30
N LYS A 193 -8.54 7.99 18.64
CA LYS A 193 -9.53 8.56 17.74
C LYS A 193 -9.04 9.92 17.23
N MET A 194 -8.62 9.99 15.97
CA MET A 194 -8.37 11.27 15.31
C MET A 194 -9.69 12.03 15.19
N LYS A 195 -9.82 13.14 15.92
CA LYS A 195 -10.93 14.07 15.71
C LYS A 195 -10.82 14.61 14.28
N VAL A 196 -11.89 14.45 13.50
CA VAL A 196 -12.08 15.23 12.27
C VAL A 196 -12.14 16.71 12.69
N MET A 197 -11.09 17.47 12.40
CA MET A 197 -11.20 18.92 12.42
C MET A 197 -11.99 19.32 11.17
N LYS A 198 -13.22 19.80 11.39
CA LYS A 198 -14.04 20.42 10.34
C LYS A 198 -13.43 21.74 9.91
#